data_AF-A0A533ULG8-F1
#
_entry.id   AF-A0A533ULG8-F1
#
_cell.length_a   1.000
_cell.length_b   1.000
_cell.length_c   1.000
_cell.angle_alpha   90.00
_cell.angle_beta   90.00
_cell.angle_gamma   90.00
#
_symmetry.space_group_name_H-M   'P 1'
#
loop_
_entity.id
_entity.type
_entity.pdbx_description
1 polymer ?
#
loop_
_entity_poly.entity_id
_entity_poly.type
_entity_poly.pdbx_seq_one_letter_code
_entity_poly.pdbx_strand_id
1 'polypeptide(L)'
;MSTVRSPMQEALDELSQKWDIPTEISEIHFGKRDDLTEKIVKVGEVFFHMPFLAGPQLYVLWKCLWPDCHNCCEQPIRLPMTENDIELMRNKLGYKTKSDFIKNETTVITFQDKTINDVLITHSMLSMKRKKDETSKDDGKKISCRFLTSSGCGIHPDKPGVCWMFPFLPWRESGDQWWKTESHAKFVFTGACPGFYLDKSLDPIMPTLQDYSKKIYDYLISCHSSQRNSYISTSKTIQYRFLCDLPSTNIKSLK
;
A
#
# COMPACT_ATOMS: atom_id res chain seq x y z
N MET A 1 -17.09 15.86 -27.75
CA MET A 1 -16.93 15.88 -26.28
C MET A 1 -15.91 14.80 -25.92
N SER A 2 -14.69 15.16 -25.52
CA SER A 2 -13.74 14.15 -25.02
C SER A 2 -14.22 13.69 -23.64
N THR A 3 -14.66 12.45 -23.53
CA THR A 3 -14.88 11.81 -22.24
C THR A 3 -13.55 11.75 -21.51
N VAL A 4 -13.40 12.55 -20.45
CA VAL A 4 -12.25 12.47 -19.55
C VAL A 4 -12.28 11.08 -18.92
N ARG A 5 -11.26 10.26 -19.17
CA ARG A 5 -11.16 8.92 -18.58
C ARG A 5 -10.88 9.05 -17.09
N SER A 6 -11.37 8.11 -16.29
CA SER A 6 -11.03 8.06 -14.87
C SER A 6 -9.59 7.55 -14.71
N PRO A 7 -8.85 7.94 -13.65
CA PRO A 7 -7.50 7.42 -13.39
C PRO A 7 -7.44 5.89 -13.30
N MET A 8 -8.50 5.24 -12.84
CA MET A 8 -8.62 3.78 -12.81
C MET A 8 -8.73 3.19 -14.22
N GLN A 9 -9.52 3.82 -15.10
CA GLN A 9 -9.65 3.38 -16.48
C GLN A 9 -8.31 3.49 -17.21
N GLU A 10 -7.60 4.61 -17.04
CA GLU A 10 -6.27 4.80 -17.65
C GLU A 10 -5.27 3.74 -17.17
N ALA A 11 -5.24 3.45 -15.86
CA ALA A 11 -4.35 2.43 -15.30
C ALA A 11 -4.63 1.03 -15.86
N LEU A 12 -5.90 0.64 -15.94
CA LEU A 12 -6.28 -0.67 -16.50
C LEU A 12 -6.06 -0.75 -18.02
N ASP A 13 -6.33 0.33 -18.75
CA ASP A 13 -6.04 0.40 -20.19
C ASP A 13 -4.54 0.19 -20.43
N GLU A 14 -3.67 0.89 -19.70
CA GLU A 14 -2.21 0.71 -19.76
C GLU A 14 -1.80 -0.72 -19.38
N LEU A 15 -2.38 -1.28 -18.32
CA LEU A 15 -2.06 -2.63 -17.85
C LEU A 15 -2.42 -3.70 -18.90
N SER A 16 -3.59 -3.55 -19.53
CA SER A 16 -4.13 -4.49 -20.52
C SER A 16 -3.33 -4.55 -21.83
N GLN A 17 -2.46 -3.57 -22.10
CA GLN A 17 -1.57 -3.60 -23.26
C GLN A 17 -0.53 -4.73 -23.19
N LYS A 18 -0.21 -5.21 -21.98
CA LYS A 18 0.82 -6.22 -21.74
C LYS A 18 0.30 -7.48 -21.04
N TRP A 19 -0.80 -7.37 -20.32
CA TRP A 19 -1.31 -8.44 -19.47
C TRP A 19 -2.75 -8.74 -19.82
N ASP A 20 -3.10 -10.03 -19.87
CA ASP A 20 -4.48 -10.45 -19.95
C ASP A 20 -5.13 -10.29 -18.56
N ILE A 21 -6.11 -9.40 -18.47
CA ILE A 21 -6.81 -9.07 -17.22
C ILE A 21 -8.23 -9.63 -17.30
N PRO A 22 -8.59 -10.63 -16.48
CA PRO A 22 -9.95 -11.17 -16.49
C PRO A 22 -10.99 -10.08 -16.23
N THR A 23 -12.12 -10.14 -16.93
CA THR A 23 -13.20 -9.16 -16.83
C THR A 23 -13.65 -8.96 -15.39
N GLU A 24 -13.79 -10.06 -14.64
CA GLU A 24 -14.20 -10.02 -13.23
C GLU A 24 -13.21 -9.24 -12.36
N ILE A 25 -11.91 -9.40 -12.60
CA ILE A 25 -10.86 -8.66 -11.87
C ILE A 25 -10.93 -7.17 -12.21
N SER A 26 -11.13 -6.84 -13.49
CA SER A 26 -11.35 -5.45 -13.94
C SER A 26 -12.58 -4.82 -13.27
N GLU A 27 -13.70 -5.54 -13.21
CA GLU A 27 -14.92 -5.09 -12.53
C GLU A 27 -14.72 -4.86 -11.03
N ILE A 28 -13.95 -5.71 -10.36
CA ILE A 28 -13.56 -5.53 -8.96
C ILE A 28 -12.75 -4.24 -8.78
N HIS A 29 -11.80 -3.96 -9.67
CA HIS A 29 -11.04 -2.70 -9.65
C HIS A 29 -11.94 -1.46 -9.77
N PHE A 30 -13.02 -1.54 -10.55
CA PHE A 30 -14.00 -0.47 -10.67
C PHE A 30 -15.05 -0.42 -9.55
N GLY A 31 -15.06 -1.40 -8.64
CA GLY A 31 -16.11 -1.54 -7.63
C GLY A 31 -17.49 -1.78 -8.24
N LYS A 32 -17.56 -2.48 -9.38
CA LYS A 32 -18.80 -2.78 -10.11
C LYS A 32 -19.48 -4.08 -9.64
N ARG A 33 -18.83 -4.87 -8.80
CA ARG A 33 -19.34 -6.13 -8.26
C ARG A 33 -20.12 -5.88 -6.97
N ASP A 34 -21.40 -6.22 -6.99
CA ASP A 34 -22.30 -6.18 -5.84
C ASP A 34 -22.21 -7.44 -4.97
N ASP A 35 -21.74 -8.56 -5.54
CA ASP A 35 -21.51 -9.83 -4.87
C ASP A 35 -20.12 -9.94 -4.20
N LEU A 36 -19.33 -8.87 -4.22
CA LEU A 36 -18.02 -8.82 -3.57
C LEU A 36 -18.18 -8.60 -2.06
N THR A 37 -17.86 -9.63 -1.30
CA THR A 37 -17.85 -9.65 0.17
C THR A 37 -16.43 -9.78 0.70
N GLU A 38 -16.27 -9.84 2.01
CA GLU A 38 -14.98 -9.95 2.68
C GLU A 38 -14.96 -11.17 3.61
N LYS A 39 -13.87 -11.95 3.57
CA LYS A 39 -13.61 -13.06 4.47
C LYS A 39 -12.33 -12.79 5.25
N ILE A 40 -12.42 -12.80 6.57
CA ILE A 40 -11.28 -12.54 7.45
C ILE A 40 -10.56 -13.85 7.75
N VAL A 41 -9.25 -13.87 7.53
CA VAL A 41 -8.36 -14.99 7.91
C VAL A 41 -7.21 -14.46 8.76
N LYS A 42 -6.99 -15.08 9.92
CA LYS A 42 -5.84 -14.74 10.76
C LYS A 42 -4.64 -15.59 10.36
N VAL A 43 -3.54 -14.94 10.00
CA VAL A 43 -2.25 -15.58 9.71
C VAL A 43 -1.17 -14.88 10.52
N GLY A 44 -0.52 -15.60 11.44
CA GLY A 44 0.41 -14.98 12.41
C GLY A 44 -0.29 -13.91 13.26
N GLU A 45 0.29 -12.70 13.28
CA GLU A 45 -0.22 -11.55 14.04
C GLU A 45 -1.14 -10.62 13.23
N VAL A 46 -1.51 -11.02 12.01
CA VAL A 46 -2.28 -10.18 11.07
C VAL A 46 -3.59 -10.84 10.69
N PHE A 47 -4.67 -10.06 10.75
CA PHE A 47 -5.97 -10.39 10.19
C PHE A 47 -6.04 -9.90 8.74
N PHE A 48 -6.07 -10.83 7.80
CA PHE A 48 -6.20 -10.53 6.39
C PHE A 48 -7.67 -10.53 5.98
N HIS A 49 -8.08 -9.42 5.39
CA HIS A 49 -9.41 -9.18 4.85
C HIS A 49 -9.39 -9.56 3.36
N MET A 50 -9.79 -10.80 3.07
CA MET A 50 -9.71 -11.40 1.75
C MET A 50 -11.01 -11.14 0.97
N PRO A 51 -10.95 -10.49 -0.21
CA PRO A 51 -12.14 -10.28 -1.02
C PRO A 51 -12.68 -11.61 -1.56
N PHE A 52 -13.99 -11.78 -1.53
CA PHE A 52 -14.67 -13.03 -1.88
C PHE A 52 -15.93 -12.75 -2.71
N LEU A 53 -15.98 -13.26 -3.93
CA LEU A 53 -17.15 -13.21 -4.80
C LEU A 53 -18.17 -14.25 -4.35
N ALA A 54 -19.25 -13.80 -3.71
CA ALA A 54 -20.25 -14.67 -3.10
C ALA A 54 -21.04 -15.48 -4.14
N GLY A 55 -21.32 -14.92 -5.31
CA GLY A 55 -22.03 -15.60 -6.40
C GLY A 55 -21.30 -16.85 -6.88
N PRO A 56 -20.08 -16.73 -7.43
CA PRO A 56 -19.30 -17.88 -7.91
C PRO A 56 -18.53 -18.62 -6.80
N GLN A 57 -18.57 -18.10 -5.56
CA GLN A 57 -17.82 -18.62 -4.40
C GLN A 57 -16.30 -18.69 -4.63
N LEU A 58 -15.71 -17.58 -5.08
CA LEU A 58 -14.28 -17.48 -5.37
C LEU A 58 -13.62 -16.40 -4.54
N TYR A 59 -12.42 -16.68 -4.02
CA TYR A 59 -11.53 -15.68 -3.47
C TYR A 59 -10.87 -14.88 -4.59
N VAL A 60 -10.68 -13.59 -4.35
CA VAL A 60 -9.76 -12.77 -5.12
C VAL A 60 -8.39 -12.89 -4.45
N LEU A 61 -7.44 -13.51 -5.14
CA LEU A 61 -6.08 -13.75 -4.68
C LEU A 61 -5.09 -12.87 -5.43
N TRP A 62 -3.86 -12.84 -4.94
CA TRP A 62 -2.76 -12.09 -5.54
C TRP A 62 -1.45 -12.88 -5.51
N LYS A 63 -0.67 -12.73 -6.57
CA LYS A 63 0.74 -13.14 -6.63
C LYS A 63 1.62 -12.00 -7.14
N CYS A 64 2.80 -11.85 -6.55
CA CYS A 64 3.81 -10.95 -7.09
C CYS A 64 4.39 -11.56 -8.38
N LEU A 65 4.38 -10.77 -9.46
CA LEU A 65 4.92 -11.18 -10.77
C LEU A 65 6.31 -10.58 -11.04
N TRP A 66 7.00 -10.13 -9.99
CA TRP A 66 8.40 -9.69 -10.12
C TRP A 66 9.29 -10.89 -10.48
N PRO A 67 10.30 -10.75 -11.36
CA PRO A 67 10.78 -9.50 -11.98
C PRO A 67 10.05 -9.07 -13.24
N ASP A 68 9.20 -9.92 -13.82
CA ASP A 68 8.50 -9.65 -15.09
C ASP A 68 7.53 -8.46 -15.01
N CYS A 69 7.04 -8.14 -13.81
CA CYS A 69 6.23 -6.97 -13.53
C CYS A 69 6.92 -6.03 -12.54
N HIS A 70 7.02 -4.76 -12.91
CA HIS A 70 7.53 -3.67 -12.06
C HIS A 70 6.59 -2.47 -11.97
N ASN A 71 5.32 -2.62 -12.38
CA ASN A 71 4.34 -1.52 -12.47
C ASN A 71 4.12 -0.80 -11.13
N CYS A 72 4.12 -1.53 -10.01
CA CYS A 72 4.01 -0.93 -8.66
C CYS A 72 5.23 -0.06 -8.30
N CYS A 73 6.37 -0.26 -8.96
CA CYS A 73 7.60 0.53 -8.80
C CYS A 73 7.74 1.66 -9.84
N GLU A 74 7.05 1.56 -10.98
CA GLU A 74 7.12 2.56 -12.07
C GLU A 74 6.38 3.85 -11.76
N GLN A 75 5.35 3.79 -10.91
CA GLN A 75 4.52 4.95 -10.64
C GLN A 75 4.07 5.05 -9.17
N PRO A 76 4.96 4.85 -8.17
CA PRO A 76 4.56 5.06 -6.77
C PRO A 76 4.12 6.51 -6.58
N ILE A 77 2.96 6.69 -5.95
CA ILE A 77 2.42 8.01 -5.62
C ILE A 77 3.17 8.60 -4.42
N ARG A 78 3.53 7.76 -3.44
CA ARG A 78 4.22 8.12 -2.19
C ARG A 78 5.09 6.96 -1.74
N LEU A 79 6.18 7.24 -1.04
CA LEU A 79 7.05 6.24 -0.40
C LEU A 79 7.27 6.60 1.07
N PRO A 80 6.20 6.57 1.90
CA PRO A 80 6.29 6.92 3.30
C PRO A 80 7.30 6.05 4.03
N MET A 81 8.10 6.71 4.87
CA MET A 81 9.21 6.08 5.57
C MET A 81 8.91 5.96 7.06
N THR A 82 9.12 4.76 7.59
CA THR A 82 9.26 4.55 9.02
C THR A 82 10.67 4.89 9.49
N GLU A 83 10.88 4.95 10.80
CA GLU A 83 12.20 5.08 11.39
C GLU A 83 13.13 3.94 11.00
N ASN A 84 12.62 2.71 10.93
CA ASN A 84 13.41 1.57 10.47
C ASN A 84 13.80 1.74 8.99
N ASP A 85 12.89 2.26 8.16
CA ASP A 85 13.20 2.55 6.76
C ASP A 85 14.28 3.63 6.63
N ILE A 86 14.22 4.67 7.47
CA ILE A 86 15.23 5.73 7.49
C ILE A 86 16.60 5.15 7.81
N GLU A 87 16.69 4.28 8.83
CA GLU A 87 17.96 3.68 9.22
C GLU A 87 18.48 2.70 8.15
N LEU A 88 17.61 1.84 7.61
CA LEU A 88 17.93 0.92 6.53
C LEU A 88 18.47 1.67 5.30
N MET A 89 17.73 2.67 4.83
CA MET A 89 18.07 3.41 3.61
C MET A 89 19.27 4.32 3.80
N ARG A 90 19.44 4.92 4.99
CA ARG A 90 20.64 5.70 5.34
C ARG A 90 21.89 4.84 5.18
N ASN A 91 21.88 3.63 5.73
CA ASN A 91 23.00 2.69 5.61
C ASN A 91 23.21 2.25 4.17
N LYS A 92 22.13 1.86 3.47
CA LYS A 92 22.19 1.40 2.07
C LYS A 92 22.78 2.45 1.13
N LEU A 93 22.46 3.71 1.34
CA LEU A 93 22.93 4.83 0.51
C LEU A 93 24.22 5.47 1.03
N GLY A 94 24.82 4.94 2.10
CA GLY A 94 26.13 5.37 2.59
C GLY A 94 26.15 6.72 3.33
N TYR A 95 25.01 7.17 3.86
CA TYR A 95 24.95 8.41 4.65
C TYR A 95 25.49 8.19 6.06
N LYS A 96 26.36 9.07 6.55
CA LYS A 96 26.94 8.97 7.90
C LYS A 96 25.94 9.29 9.01
N THR A 97 25.07 10.27 8.78
CA THR A 97 24.11 10.72 9.79
C THR A 97 22.67 10.64 9.29
N LYS A 98 21.74 10.44 10.22
CA LYS A 98 20.29 10.45 9.95
C LYS A 98 19.82 11.80 9.41
N SER A 99 20.39 12.90 9.91
CA SER A 99 20.04 14.26 9.47
C SER A 99 20.40 14.50 8.01
N ASP A 100 21.61 14.08 7.58
CA ASP A 100 22.04 14.21 6.19
C ASP A 100 21.14 13.38 5.26
N PHE A 101 20.78 12.16 5.67
CA PHE A 101 19.86 11.34 4.89
C PHE A 101 18.49 12.01 4.76
N ILE A 102 17.87 12.42 5.87
CA ILE A 102 16.54 13.07 5.85
C ILE A 102 16.56 14.30 4.94
N LYS A 103 17.56 15.18 5.09
CA LYS A 103 17.68 16.40 4.30
C LYS A 103 17.81 16.13 2.80
N ASN A 104 18.58 15.12 2.41
CA ASN A 104 18.90 14.88 1.01
C ASN A 104 17.91 13.96 0.31
N GLU A 105 17.37 12.96 1.02
CA GLU A 105 16.66 11.82 0.43
C GLU A 105 15.17 11.75 0.78
N THR A 106 14.67 12.68 1.61
CA THR A 106 13.25 12.71 1.97
C THR A 106 12.58 14.04 1.63
N THR A 107 11.26 14.01 1.49
CA THR A 107 10.39 15.18 1.44
C THR A 107 9.27 15.01 2.46
N VAL A 108 8.72 16.11 2.95
CA VAL A 108 7.48 16.07 3.74
C VAL A 108 6.30 16.04 2.77
N ILE A 109 5.41 15.08 2.95
CA ILE A 109 4.11 15.04 2.28
C ILE A 109 3.01 15.29 3.29
N THR A 110 1.97 16.02 2.88
CA THR A 110 0.79 16.28 3.70
C THR A 110 -0.46 16.07 2.85
N PHE A 111 -1.34 15.18 3.28
CA PHE A 111 -2.57 14.88 2.57
C PHE A 111 -3.75 14.74 3.52
N GLN A 112 -4.95 14.91 2.98
CA GLN A 112 -6.18 14.79 3.73
C GLN A 112 -6.94 13.54 3.32
N ASP A 113 -7.51 12.86 4.29
CA ASP A 113 -8.43 11.75 4.09
C ASP A 113 -9.71 11.98 4.91
N LYS A 114 -10.79 11.29 4.55
CA LYS A 114 -12.03 11.29 5.32
C LYS A 114 -12.17 9.97 6.04
N THR A 115 -12.51 10.03 7.32
CA THR A 115 -12.95 8.83 8.05
C THR A 115 -14.30 8.33 7.56
N ILE A 116 -14.68 7.15 8.03
CA ILE A 116 -16.02 6.57 7.85
C ILE A 116 -17.15 7.51 8.31
N ASN A 117 -16.86 8.41 9.27
CA ASN A 117 -17.82 9.39 9.80
C ASN A 117 -17.68 10.77 9.15
N ASP A 118 -17.11 10.85 7.94
CA ASP A 118 -16.88 12.10 7.18
C ASP A 118 -15.99 13.14 7.89
N VAL A 119 -15.28 12.74 8.96
CA VAL A 119 -14.30 13.62 9.62
C VAL A 119 -13.05 13.71 8.76
N LEU A 120 -12.65 14.94 8.45
CA LEU A 120 -11.42 15.24 7.73
C LEU A 120 -10.19 15.04 8.64
N ILE A 121 -9.28 14.16 8.24
CA ILE A 121 -7.99 13.93 8.89
C ILE A 121 -6.89 14.44 7.98
N THR A 122 -5.91 15.15 8.56
CA THR A 122 -4.68 15.53 7.85
C THR A 122 -3.53 14.64 8.32
N HIS A 123 -2.86 13.99 7.38
CA HIS A 123 -1.67 13.18 7.59
C HIS A 123 -0.45 13.96 7.10
N SER A 124 0.63 13.96 7.88
CA SER A 124 1.95 14.47 7.47
C SER A 124 3.02 13.42 7.75
N MET A 125 3.92 13.18 6.80
CA MET A 125 4.95 12.16 6.96
C MET A 125 6.19 12.44 6.10
N LEU A 126 7.34 11.91 6.52
CA LEU A 126 8.52 11.82 5.66
C LEU A 126 8.29 10.75 4.59
N SER A 127 8.47 11.13 3.34
CA SER A 127 8.46 10.24 2.18
C SER A 127 9.82 10.23 1.54
N MET A 128 10.28 9.04 1.12
CA MET A 128 11.48 8.90 0.32
C MET A 128 11.28 9.57 -1.03
N LYS A 129 12.30 10.30 -1.49
CA LYS A 129 12.29 10.90 -2.82
C LYS A 129 12.39 9.81 -3.89
N ARG A 130 11.44 9.83 -4.82
CA ARG A 130 11.37 9.01 -6.03
C ARG A 130 12.28 9.56 -7.12
N LYS A 131 12.57 10.87 -7.15
CA LYS A 131 13.59 11.51 -7.99
C LYS A 131 14.45 12.49 -7.19
N LYS A 132 15.67 12.81 -7.64
CA LYS A 132 16.66 13.59 -6.85
C LYS A 132 16.15 14.97 -6.41
N ASP A 133 15.41 15.64 -7.30
CA ASP A 133 14.88 17.00 -7.16
C ASP A 133 13.41 17.02 -6.73
N GLU A 134 12.87 15.92 -6.18
CA GLU A 134 11.48 15.85 -5.73
C GLU A 134 11.18 16.82 -4.58
N THR A 135 10.03 17.48 -4.67
CA THR A 135 9.53 18.43 -3.67
C THR A 135 8.09 18.13 -3.27
N SER A 136 7.55 18.83 -2.28
CA SER A 136 6.14 18.71 -1.88
C SER A 136 5.14 19.03 -3.00
N LYS A 137 5.54 19.78 -4.03
CA LYS A 137 4.71 20.06 -5.23
C LYS A 137 4.50 18.83 -6.12
N ASP A 138 5.25 17.77 -5.88
CA ASP A 138 5.18 16.50 -6.58
C ASP A 138 4.34 15.45 -5.83
N ASP A 139 3.81 15.78 -4.64
CA ASP A 139 2.92 14.90 -3.91
C ASP A 139 1.65 14.59 -4.74
N GLY A 140 1.19 13.34 -4.65
CA GLY A 140 0.02 12.86 -5.40
C GLY A 140 0.26 12.58 -6.88
N LYS A 141 1.41 12.94 -7.45
CA LYS A 141 1.74 12.66 -8.86
C LYS A 141 2.37 11.28 -9.02
N LYS A 142 2.11 10.62 -10.14
CA LYS A 142 2.82 9.40 -10.56
C LYS A 142 4.23 9.77 -10.98
N ILE A 143 5.24 9.26 -10.28
CA ILE A 143 6.66 9.51 -10.59
C ILE A 143 7.42 8.18 -10.59
N SER A 144 8.22 7.96 -11.64
CA SER A 144 9.10 6.81 -11.71
C SER A 144 10.20 6.87 -10.66
N CYS A 145 10.36 5.75 -9.97
CA CYS A 145 11.34 5.61 -8.91
C CYS A 145 12.77 5.56 -9.49
N ARG A 146 13.67 6.43 -9.02
CA ARG A 146 15.07 6.50 -9.44
C ARG A 146 15.88 5.23 -9.18
N PHE A 147 15.35 4.33 -8.36
CA PHE A 147 15.95 3.02 -8.08
C PHE A 147 15.45 1.93 -9.03
N LEU A 148 14.47 2.23 -9.88
CA LEU A 148 14.01 1.30 -10.90
C LEU A 148 15.00 1.27 -12.05
N THR A 149 15.37 0.06 -12.46
CA THR A 149 16.25 -0.26 -13.59
C THR A 149 15.51 -1.21 -14.54
N SER A 150 16.09 -1.51 -15.70
CA SER A 150 15.51 -2.50 -16.63
C SER A 150 15.39 -3.91 -16.02
N SER A 151 16.20 -4.24 -15.02
CA SER A 151 16.14 -5.52 -14.28
C SER A 151 15.29 -5.45 -13.00
N GLY A 152 14.53 -4.36 -12.80
CA GLY A 152 13.72 -4.14 -11.60
C GLY A 152 14.38 -3.17 -10.60
N CYS A 153 14.02 -3.30 -9.32
CA CYS A 153 14.41 -2.33 -8.29
C CYS A 153 15.85 -2.59 -7.80
N GLY A 154 16.78 -1.68 -8.10
CA GLY A 154 18.21 -1.79 -7.80
C GLY A 154 18.58 -1.71 -6.30
N ILE A 155 17.62 -1.40 -5.43
CA ILE A 155 17.80 -1.48 -3.97
C ILE A 155 17.19 -2.74 -3.37
N HIS A 156 16.70 -3.69 -4.17
CA HIS A 156 16.30 -5.00 -3.68
C HIS A 156 17.53 -5.77 -3.13
N PRO A 157 17.42 -6.50 -1.99
CA PRO A 157 16.24 -6.69 -1.15
C PRO A 157 15.97 -5.58 -0.12
N ASP A 158 16.88 -4.61 0.03
CA ASP A 158 16.83 -3.52 1.02
C ASP A 158 15.83 -2.40 0.68
N LYS A 159 14.65 -2.74 0.14
CA LYS A 159 13.60 -1.75 -0.16
C LYS A 159 12.93 -1.26 1.13
N PRO A 160 12.44 -0.01 1.19
CA PRO A 160 11.60 0.47 2.27
C PRO A 160 10.36 -0.43 2.47
N GLY A 161 9.87 -0.52 3.71
CA GLY A 161 8.74 -1.35 4.10
C GLY A 161 7.50 -1.11 3.25
N VAL A 162 7.17 0.14 2.93
CA VAL A 162 6.01 0.45 2.08
C VAL A 162 6.08 -0.18 0.68
N CYS A 163 7.28 -0.33 0.12
CA CYS A 163 7.47 -1.01 -1.17
C CYS A 163 7.18 -2.50 -1.09
N TRP A 164 7.31 -3.09 0.10
CA TRP A 164 6.95 -4.48 0.36
C TRP A 164 5.47 -4.66 0.61
N MET A 165 4.76 -3.64 1.09
CA MET A 165 3.35 -3.79 1.49
C MET A 165 2.42 -4.00 0.30
N PHE A 166 2.71 -3.43 -0.87
CA PHE A 166 1.82 -3.56 -2.02
C PHE A 166 1.56 -5.04 -2.40
N PRO A 167 0.30 -5.46 -2.62
CA PRO A 167 -0.93 -4.66 -2.69
C PRO A 167 -1.72 -4.56 -1.39
N PHE A 168 -1.15 -4.98 -0.26
CA PHE A 168 -1.79 -4.85 1.05
C PHE A 168 -1.78 -3.40 1.53
N LEU A 169 -2.94 -2.93 2.01
CA LEU A 169 -3.10 -1.76 2.86
C LEU A 169 -3.19 -2.22 4.31
N PRO A 170 -2.12 -2.05 5.11
CA PRO A 170 -2.13 -2.45 6.49
C PRO A 170 -2.67 -1.35 7.42
N TRP A 171 -3.38 -1.72 8.48
CA TRP A 171 -3.77 -0.82 9.56
C TRP A 171 -3.75 -1.52 10.92
N ARG A 172 -3.85 -0.73 12.00
CA ARG A 172 -4.10 -1.26 13.34
C ARG A 172 -5.39 -0.71 13.93
N GLU A 173 -6.14 -1.58 14.58
CA GLU A 173 -7.35 -1.22 15.33
C GLU A 173 -7.33 -1.85 16.73
N SER A 174 -8.15 -1.32 17.63
CA SER A 174 -8.34 -1.95 18.93
C SER A 174 -9.06 -3.28 18.72
N GLY A 175 -8.51 -4.36 19.26
CA GLY A 175 -9.20 -5.64 19.26
C GLY A 175 -10.35 -5.65 20.27
N ASP A 176 -11.03 -6.78 20.37
CA ASP A 176 -12.15 -7.00 21.31
C ASP A 176 -11.79 -6.67 22.77
N GLN A 177 -10.52 -6.82 23.12
CA GLN A 177 -9.95 -6.48 24.40
C GLN A 177 -9.33 -5.09 24.35
N TRP A 178 -9.71 -4.19 25.26
CA TRP A 178 -9.30 -2.78 25.26
C TRP A 178 -7.77 -2.55 25.29
N TRP A 179 -7.00 -3.54 25.76
CA TRP A 179 -5.54 -3.49 25.84
C TRP A 179 -4.83 -4.15 24.65
N LYS A 180 -5.59 -4.80 23.76
CA LYS A 180 -5.08 -5.52 22.60
C LYS A 180 -5.27 -4.66 21.36
N THR A 181 -4.21 -4.52 20.59
CA THR A 181 -4.27 -3.85 19.29
C THR A 181 -3.93 -4.86 18.22
N GLU A 182 -4.84 -5.03 17.29
CA GLU A 182 -4.75 -6.02 16.22
C GLU A 182 -4.22 -5.36 14.95
N SER A 183 -3.47 -6.14 14.17
CA SER A 183 -2.93 -5.72 12.88
C SER A 183 -3.78 -6.31 11.79
N HIS A 184 -4.18 -5.50 10.83
CA HIS A 184 -5.08 -5.88 9.76
C HIS A 184 -4.47 -5.51 8.42
N ALA A 185 -4.86 -6.23 7.37
CA ALA A 185 -4.46 -5.92 6.02
C ALA A 185 -5.53 -6.32 5.00
N LYS A 186 -5.71 -5.51 3.97
CA LYS A 186 -6.63 -5.81 2.85
C LYS A 186 -5.98 -5.45 1.52
N PHE A 187 -6.48 -6.00 0.42
CA PHE A 187 -6.00 -5.59 -0.90
C PHE A 187 -6.44 -4.18 -1.29
N VAL A 188 -5.56 -3.47 -1.98
CA VAL A 188 -5.86 -2.25 -2.70
C VAL A 188 -5.93 -2.54 -4.19
N PHE A 189 -7.08 -2.23 -4.76
CA PHE A 189 -7.34 -2.37 -6.18
C PHE A 189 -7.03 -1.06 -6.90
N THR A 190 -5.79 -0.91 -7.39
CA THR A 190 -5.33 0.34 -8.06
C THR A 190 -5.40 0.29 -9.58
N GLY A 191 -5.69 -0.87 -10.18
CA GLY A 191 -5.60 -1.09 -11.62
C GLY A 191 -4.16 -1.19 -12.15
N ALA A 192 -3.16 -1.14 -11.27
CA ALA A 192 -1.74 -1.15 -11.65
C ALA A 192 -1.06 -2.52 -11.48
N CYS A 193 -1.76 -3.53 -10.98
CA CYS A 193 -1.19 -4.85 -10.72
C CYS A 193 -1.92 -5.95 -11.51
N PRO A 194 -1.22 -6.69 -12.38
CA PRO A 194 -1.80 -7.81 -13.11
C PRO A 194 -1.82 -9.11 -12.31
N GLY A 195 -1.31 -9.09 -11.07
CA GLY A 195 -1.15 -10.29 -10.25
C GLY A 195 -2.42 -10.80 -9.58
N PHE A 196 -3.56 -10.14 -9.76
CA PHE A 196 -4.83 -10.55 -9.17
C PHE A 196 -5.51 -11.65 -10.00
N TYR A 197 -6.05 -12.65 -9.33
CA TYR A 197 -6.73 -13.78 -9.96
C TYR A 197 -7.80 -14.37 -9.03
N LEU A 198 -8.62 -15.28 -9.55
CA LEU A 198 -9.68 -15.95 -8.78
C LEU A 198 -9.29 -17.40 -8.44
N ASP A 199 -9.63 -17.84 -7.23
CA ASP A 199 -9.44 -19.23 -6.79
C ASP A 199 -10.56 -19.68 -5.85
N LYS A 200 -10.79 -20.99 -5.73
CA LYS A 200 -11.80 -21.57 -4.82
C LYS A 200 -11.31 -21.64 -3.37
N SER A 201 -10.00 -21.59 -3.16
CA SER A 201 -9.35 -21.80 -1.87
C SER A 201 -8.33 -20.71 -1.58
N LEU A 202 -7.89 -20.63 -0.32
CA LEU A 202 -6.79 -19.76 0.09
C LEU A 202 -5.41 -20.45 -0.03
N ASP A 203 -5.37 -21.75 -0.32
CA ASP A 203 -4.14 -22.55 -0.30
C ASP A 203 -3.02 -21.95 -1.18
N PRO A 204 -3.28 -21.48 -2.42
CA PRO A 204 -2.23 -20.92 -3.27
C PRO A 204 -1.57 -19.66 -2.71
N ILE A 205 -2.28 -18.87 -1.89
CA ILE A 205 -1.75 -17.61 -1.34
C ILE A 205 -1.20 -17.77 0.09
N MET A 206 -1.42 -18.89 0.77
CA MET A 206 -0.97 -19.07 2.17
C MET A 206 0.52 -18.82 2.39
N PRO A 207 1.44 -19.33 1.55
CA PRO A 207 2.86 -19.01 1.71
C PRO A 207 3.12 -17.49 1.67
N THR A 208 2.44 -16.77 0.77
CA THR A 208 2.53 -15.32 0.66
C THR A 208 1.98 -14.63 1.90
N LEU A 209 0.81 -15.03 2.41
CA LEU A 209 0.24 -14.43 3.62
C LEU A 209 1.11 -14.68 4.85
N GLN A 210 1.76 -15.85 4.94
CA GLN A 210 2.70 -16.16 6.02
C GLN A 210 3.93 -15.24 5.99
N ASP A 211 4.55 -15.07 4.82
CA ASP A 211 5.69 -14.15 4.63
C ASP A 211 5.28 -12.69 4.91
N TYR A 212 4.14 -12.27 4.39
CA TYR A 212 3.65 -10.90 4.54
C TYR A 212 3.15 -10.58 5.95
N SER A 213 2.63 -11.55 6.70
CA SER A 213 2.16 -11.35 8.08
C SER A 213 3.25 -10.71 8.94
N LYS A 214 4.47 -11.25 8.89
CA LYS A 214 5.60 -10.68 9.64
C LYS A 214 5.98 -9.29 9.14
N LYS A 215 6.10 -9.12 7.81
CA LYS A 215 6.49 -7.83 7.21
C LYS A 215 5.51 -6.71 7.54
N ILE A 216 4.20 -7.00 7.46
CA ILE A 216 3.12 -6.07 7.79
C ILE A 216 3.14 -5.73 9.28
N TYR A 217 3.25 -6.73 10.15
CA TYR A 217 3.30 -6.51 11.59
C TYR A 217 4.48 -5.61 11.97
N ASP A 218 5.69 -5.95 11.51
CA ASP A 218 6.91 -5.17 11.81
C ASP A 218 6.81 -3.74 11.27
N TYR A 219 6.25 -3.56 10.06
CA TYR A 219 6.01 -2.25 9.47
C TYR A 219 5.06 -1.40 10.33
N LEU A 220 3.92 -1.96 10.75
CA LEU A 220 2.93 -1.26 11.57
C LEU A 220 3.47 -0.89 12.96
N ILE A 221 4.31 -1.74 13.56
CA ILE A 221 5.00 -1.43 14.82
C ILE A 221 5.99 -0.27 14.61
N SER A 222 6.79 -0.30 13.55
CA SER A 222 7.76 0.76 13.24
C SER A 222 7.07 2.09 12.92
N CYS A 223 5.95 2.06 12.21
CA CYS A 223 5.09 3.20 11.96
C CYS A 223 4.66 3.91 13.26
N HIS A 224 4.19 3.13 14.24
CA HIS A 224 3.77 3.68 15.52
C HIS A 224 4.94 4.30 16.32
N SER A 225 6.13 3.69 16.29
CA SER A 225 7.33 4.29 16.87
C SER A 225 7.71 5.60 16.17
N SER A 226 7.54 5.67 14.85
CA SER A 226 7.84 6.85 14.03
C SER A 226 6.93 8.04 14.34
N GLN A 227 5.69 7.79 14.75
CA GLN A 227 4.77 8.82 15.24
C GLN A 227 5.27 9.44 16.55
N ARG A 228 5.74 8.62 17.49
CA ARG A 228 6.34 9.11 18.75
C ARG A 228 7.56 10.00 18.50
N ASN A 229 8.32 9.69 17.46
CA ASN A 229 9.52 10.44 17.05
C ASN A 229 9.23 11.57 16.05
N SER A 230 7.95 11.91 15.82
CA SER A 230 7.51 13.04 14.97
C SER A 230 7.92 12.95 13.48
N TYR A 231 8.27 11.76 12.98
CA TYR A 231 8.47 11.52 11.54
C TYR A 231 7.14 11.36 10.79
N ILE A 232 6.08 11.04 11.53
CA ILE A 232 4.70 10.94 11.07
C ILE A 232 3.83 11.71 12.08
N SER A 233 2.89 12.52 11.59
CA SER A 233 1.93 13.27 12.38
C SER A 233 0.52 13.16 11.79
N THR A 234 -0.49 13.23 12.64
CA THR A 234 -1.90 13.14 12.25
C THR A 234 -2.75 14.04 13.13
N SER A 235 -3.59 14.89 12.53
CA SER A 235 -4.45 15.80 13.28
C SER A 235 -5.69 15.07 13.85
N LYS A 236 -5.70 14.85 15.16
CA LYS A 236 -6.75 14.26 16.05
C LYS A 236 -6.83 12.72 16.21
N THR A 237 -7.04 12.38 17.48
CA THR A 237 -7.33 11.09 18.10
C THR A 237 -8.76 10.62 17.79
N ILE A 238 -8.95 9.90 16.70
CA ILE A 238 -10.01 8.88 16.68
C ILE A 238 -9.25 7.57 16.78
N GLN A 239 -9.29 6.97 17.98
CA GLN A 239 -8.95 5.57 18.21
C GLN A 239 -9.57 4.73 17.08
N TYR A 240 -8.98 3.58 16.75
CA TYR A 240 -9.48 2.58 15.79
C TYR A 240 -8.82 2.52 14.41
N ARG A 241 -8.03 3.52 13.93
CA ARG A 241 -7.12 3.29 12.79
C ARG A 241 -5.82 4.09 12.94
N PHE A 242 -4.75 3.43 13.38
CA PHE A 242 -3.41 4.01 13.33
C PHE A 242 -2.86 3.84 11.91
N LEU A 243 -2.67 4.94 11.18
CA LEU A 243 -2.43 4.85 9.74
C LEU A 243 -1.06 5.35 9.33
N CYS A 244 -0.25 4.38 8.91
CA CYS A 244 0.61 4.47 7.74
C CYS A 244 -0.22 4.18 6.47
N ASP A 245 -1.32 4.90 6.29
CA ASP A 245 -2.19 4.68 5.14
C ASP A 245 -1.47 5.04 3.85
N LEU A 246 -1.48 4.10 2.91
CA LEU A 246 -1.43 4.44 1.50
C LEU A 246 -2.79 5.05 1.14
N PRO A 247 -2.84 6.21 0.46
CA PRO A 247 -4.11 6.84 0.12
C PRO A 247 -4.99 5.86 -0.68
N SER A 248 -6.14 5.51 -0.12
CA SER A 248 -7.19 4.88 -0.89
C SER A 248 -7.87 5.95 -1.73
N THR A 249 -7.58 6.01 -3.03
CA THR A 249 -8.41 6.80 -3.94
C THR A 249 -9.76 6.11 -4.04
N ASN A 250 -10.78 6.65 -3.35
CA ASN A 250 -12.19 6.28 -3.47
C ASN A 250 -12.48 4.77 -3.38
N ILE A 251 -12.27 4.15 -2.21
CA ILE A 251 -12.89 2.86 -1.91
C ILE A 251 -14.17 3.17 -1.13
N LYS A 252 -15.33 3.06 -1.79
CA LYS A 252 -16.59 2.88 -1.06
C LYS A 252 -16.38 1.70 -0.12
N SER A 253 -16.53 1.91 1.17
CA SER A 253 -16.59 0.82 2.14
C SER A 253 -17.61 -0.19 1.63
N LEU A 254 -17.16 -1.41 1.32
CA LEU A 254 -18.06 -2.53 1.12
C LEU A 254 -18.86 -2.67 2.43
N LYS A 255 -20.18 -2.55 2.33
CA LYS A 255 -21.10 -2.81 3.44
C LYS A 255 -21.35 -4.30 3.56
#